data_AF-A0A1Z7Z3B1-F1
#
_entry.id   AF-A0A1Z7Z3B1-F1
#
_cell.length_a   1.000
_cell.length_b   1.000
_cell.length_c   1.000
_cell.angle_alpha   90.00
_cell.angle_beta   90.00
_cell.angle_gamma   90.00
#
_symmetry.space_group_name_H-M   'P 1'
#
loop_
_entity.id
_entity.type
_entity.pdbx_description
1 polymer ?
#
loop_
_entity_poly.entity_id
_entity_poly.type
_entity_poly.pdbx_seq_one_letter_code
_entity_poly.pdbx_strand_id
1 'polypeptide(L)'
;MLTETEYHVAWFVYIIATFGVVTTVWRALSLLDFVVVKKVAIGVLLALLLTPWTVSVGEPRLAPALFVGVFDATLQKGAEGAAMYRALFPLSVSLMVVVLLLTAEHLLNKKYR
;
A
#
# COMPACT_ATOMS: atom_id res chain seq x y z
N MET A 1 13.48 -20.70 1.70
CA MET A 1 12.95 -19.71 0.75
C MET A 1 11.68 -20.28 0.14
N LEU A 2 10.66 -19.45 -0.12
CA LEU A 2 9.44 -19.93 -0.81
C LEU A 2 9.81 -20.45 -2.21
N THR A 3 9.12 -21.46 -2.71
CA THR A 3 9.13 -21.80 -4.14
C THR A 3 8.42 -20.70 -4.95
N GLU A 4 8.62 -20.66 -6.27
CA GLU A 4 7.91 -19.70 -7.14
C GLU A 4 6.38 -19.85 -7.03
N THR A 5 5.89 -21.10 -6.96
CA THR A 5 4.46 -21.37 -6.79
C THR A 5 3.94 -20.84 -5.46
N GLU A 6 4.65 -21.09 -4.35
CA GLU A 6 4.26 -20.56 -3.04
C GLU A 6 4.28 -19.02 -3.00
N TYR A 7 5.24 -18.40 -3.68
CA TYR A 7 5.33 -16.94 -3.80
C TYR A 7 4.10 -16.34 -4.51
N HIS A 8 3.71 -16.92 -5.65
CA HIS A 8 2.53 -16.47 -6.38
C HIS A 8 1.23 -16.74 -5.64
N VAL A 9 1.12 -17.89 -4.95
CA VAL A 9 -0.03 -18.20 -4.10
C VAL A 9 -0.14 -17.20 -2.94
N ALA A 10 0.98 -16.85 -2.30
CA ALA A 10 0.99 -15.86 -1.23
C ALA A 10 0.49 -14.49 -1.72
N TRP A 11 0.96 -14.02 -2.89
CA TRP A 11 0.46 -12.78 -3.50
C TRP A 11 -1.02 -12.86 -3.85
N PHE A 12 -1.48 -13.98 -4.40
CA PHE A 12 -2.88 -14.18 -4.75
C PHE A 12 -3.79 -14.07 -3.51
N VAL A 13 -3.45 -14.81 -2.45
CA VAL A 13 -4.18 -14.75 -1.17
C VAL A 13 -4.12 -13.34 -0.58
N TYR A 14 -2.96 -12.69 -0.64
CA TYR A 14 -2.78 -11.33 -0.13
C TYR A 14 -3.64 -10.29 -0.86
N ILE A 15 -3.73 -10.37 -2.19
CA ILE A 15 -4.57 -9.48 -2.99
C ILE A 15 -6.06 -9.69 -2.65
N ILE A 16 -6.50 -10.94 -2.53
CA ILE A 16 -7.88 -11.25 -2.09
C ILE A 16 -8.17 -10.67 -0.71
N ALA A 17 -7.26 -10.86 0.25
CA ALA A 17 -7.39 -10.30 1.58
C ALA A 17 -7.45 -8.77 1.56
N THR A 18 -6.60 -8.13 0.73
CA THR A 18 -6.59 -6.68 0.55
C THR A 18 -7.94 -6.18 0.04
N PHE A 19 -8.53 -6.83 -0.97
CA PHE A 19 -9.88 -6.47 -1.44
C PHE A 19 -10.93 -6.63 -0.35
N GLY A 20 -10.85 -7.69 0.47
CA GLY A 20 -11.75 -7.88 1.61
C GLY A 20 -11.66 -6.74 2.63
N VAL A 21 -10.45 -6.34 3.01
CA VAL A 21 -10.20 -5.23 3.93
C VAL A 21 -10.71 -3.91 3.35
N VAL A 22 -10.34 -3.59 2.11
CA VAL A 22 -10.76 -2.35 1.43
C VAL A 22 -12.28 -2.28 1.31
N THR A 23 -12.94 -3.39 0.95
CA THR A 23 -14.40 -3.46 0.83
C THR A 23 -15.09 -3.25 2.18
N THR A 24 -14.54 -3.85 3.24
CA THR A 24 -15.07 -3.70 4.60
C THR A 24 -14.97 -2.25 5.06
N VAL A 25 -13.80 -1.62 4.89
CA VAL A 25 -13.58 -0.21 5.24
C VAL A 25 -14.46 0.71 4.39
N TRP A 26 -14.58 0.44 3.09
CA TRP A 26 -15.47 1.19 2.21
C TRP A 26 -16.91 1.14 2.69
N ARG A 27 -17.40 -0.06 3.06
CA ARG A 27 -18.76 -0.26 3.55
C ARG A 27 -18.99 0.48 4.87
N ALA A 28 -18.04 0.40 5.81
CA ALA A 28 -18.11 1.11 7.07
C ALA A 28 -18.14 2.64 6.88
N LEU A 29 -17.26 3.19 6.04
CA LEU A 29 -17.21 4.62 5.76
C LEU A 29 -18.41 5.11 4.95
N SER A 30 -19.03 4.24 4.15
CA SER A 30 -20.25 4.59 3.41
C SER A 30 -21.46 4.80 4.32
N LEU A 31 -21.39 4.41 5.60
CA LEU A 31 -22.43 4.71 6.60
C LEU A 31 -22.31 6.13 7.16
N LEU A 32 -21.20 6.84 6.91
CA LEU A 32 -20.87 8.10 7.58
C LEU A 32 -21.04 9.36 6.69
N ASP A 33 -21.63 9.26 5.50
CA ASP A 33 -21.88 10.35 4.52
C ASP A 33 -20.68 11.23 4.09
N PHE A 34 -19.49 11.06 4.68
CA PHE A 34 -18.29 11.83 4.35
C PHE A 34 -17.59 11.29 3.08
N VAL A 35 -18.04 11.74 1.91
CA VAL A 35 -17.53 11.30 0.60
C VAL A 35 -16.02 11.54 0.45
N VAL A 36 -15.51 12.70 0.89
CA VAL A 36 -14.07 13.04 0.78
C VAL A 36 -13.22 12.16 1.68
N VAL A 37 -13.61 12.01 2.95
CA VAL A 37 -12.90 11.17 3.93
C VAL A 37 -12.84 9.73 3.43
N LYS A 38 -13.94 9.21 2.87
CA LYS A 38 -13.97 7.87 2.27
C LYS A 38 -12.93 7.71 1.17
N LYS A 39 -12.87 8.65 0.23
CA LYS A 39 -11.91 8.59 -0.89
C LYS A 39 -10.46 8.63 -0.41
N VAL A 40 -10.14 9.53 0.51
CA VAL A 40 -8.80 9.65 1.09
C VAL A 40 -8.42 8.37 1.83
N ALA A 41 -9.29 7.87 2.72
CA ALA A 41 -9.02 6.67 3.50
C ALA A 41 -8.78 5.44 2.61
N ILE A 42 -9.60 5.27 1.56
CA ILE A 42 -9.47 4.15 0.61
C ILE A 42 -8.21 4.29 -0.24
N GLY A 43 -7.90 5.49 -0.73
CA GLY A 43 -6.66 5.74 -1.47
C GLY A 43 -5.42 5.44 -0.63
N VAL A 44 -5.37 5.92 0.61
CA VAL A 44 -4.29 5.64 1.55
C VAL A 44 -4.18 4.14 1.83
N LEU A 45 -5.29 3.47 2.11
CA LEU A 45 -5.32 2.05 2.40
C LEU A 45 -4.80 1.21 1.22
N LEU A 46 -5.20 1.55 -0.01
CA LEU A 46 -4.69 0.91 -1.22
C LEU A 46 -3.18 1.16 -1.39
N ALA A 47 -2.69 2.37 -1.17
CA ALA A 47 -1.26 2.66 -1.22
C ALA A 47 -0.48 1.84 -0.18
N LEU A 48 -0.97 1.77 1.06
CA LEU A 48 -0.30 1.01 2.12
C LEU A 48 -0.26 -0.50 1.82
N LEU A 49 -1.36 -1.05 1.31
CA LEU A 49 -1.48 -2.50 1.11
C LEU A 49 -0.91 -2.97 -0.23
N LEU A 50 -0.99 -2.18 -1.30
CA LEU A 50 -0.68 -2.66 -2.64
C LEU A 50 0.65 -2.16 -3.20
N THR A 51 1.38 -1.28 -2.51
CA THR A 51 2.70 -0.83 -2.98
C THR A 51 3.72 -1.95 -2.81
N PRO A 52 4.29 -2.54 -3.88
CA PRO A 52 5.30 -3.58 -3.75
C PRO A 52 6.70 -2.98 -3.55
N TRP A 53 7.58 -3.70 -2.85
CA TRP A 53 9.00 -3.39 -2.70
C TRP A 53 9.82 -4.67 -2.50
N THR A 54 11.13 -4.61 -2.79
CA THR A 54 12.01 -5.78 -2.65
C THR A 54 12.12 -6.22 -1.19
N VAL A 55 12.05 -7.54 -0.94
CA VAL A 55 12.10 -8.09 0.42
C VAL A 55 13.44 -7.89 1.11
N SER A 56 14.52 -7.84 0.34
CA SER A 56 15.88 -7.55 0.81
C SER A 56 16.70 -6.95 -0.34
N VAL A 57 17.86 -6.39 -0.01
CA VAL A 57 18.82 -5.93 -1.02
C VAL A 57 19.34 -7.13 -1.81
N GLY A 58 19.34 -7.04 -3.14
CA GLY A 58 19.83 -8.10 -4.03
C GLY A 58 18.83 -9.24 -4.30
N GLU A 59 17.65 -9.24 -3.66
CA GLU A 59 16.60 -10.23 -3.90
C GLU A 59 15.53 -9.65 -4.85
N PRO A 60 15.22 -10.31 -5.98
CA PRO A 60 14.24 -9.81 -6.94
C PRO A 60 12.80 -9.91 -6.42
N ARG A 61 12.54 -10.71 -5.39
CA ARG A 61 11.19 -10.93 -4.88
C ARG A 61 10.65 -9.71 -4.15
N LEU A 62 9.39 -9.42 -4.45
CA LEU A 62 8.66 -8.29 -3.90
C LEU A 62 7.70 -8.72 -2.80
N ALA A 63 7.54 -7.89 -1.79
CA ALA A 63 6.47 -7.93 -0.80
C ALA A 63 5.87 -6.52 -0.64
N PRO A 64 4.70 -6.37 0.01
CA PRO A 64 4.15 -5.04 0.24
C PRO A 64 5.07 -4.18 1.10
N ALA A 65 5.32 -2.95 0.66
CA ALA A 65 6.27 -2.01 1.26
C ALA A 65 5.97 -1.74 2.75
N LEU A 66 4.69 -1.73 3.14
CA LEU A 66 4.30 -1.65 4.54
C LEU A 66 4.94 -2.77 5.39
N PHE A 67 4.83 -4.03 4.95
CA PHE A 67 5.39 -5.15 5.69
C PHE A 67 6.91 -5.18 5.63
N VAL A 68 7.50 -4.80 4.49
CA VAL A 68 8.96 -4.66 4.40
C VAL A 68 9.46 -3.63 5.41
N GLY A 69 8.82 -2.46 5.47
CA GLY A 69 9.18 -1.42 6.45
C GLY A 69 8.99 -1.86 7.90
N VAL A 70 7.90 -2.55 8.22
CA VAL A 70 7.67 -3.11 9.56
C VAL A 70 8.71 -4.16 9.92
N PHE A 71 9.03 -5.06 8.99
CA PHE A 71 10.05 -6.10 9.18
C PHE A 71 11.43 -5.48 9.43
N ASP A 72 11.85 -4.53 8.58
CA ASP A 72 13.12 -3.82 8.70
C ASP A 72 13.20 -3.07 10.05
N ALA A 73 12.11 -2.41 10.48
CA ALA A 73 12.09 -1.63 11.72
C ALA A 73 12.04 -2.47 13.02
N THR A 74 11.48 -3.69 12.96
CA THR A 74 11.25 -4.52 14.15
C THR A 74 12.24 -5.65 14.30
N LEU A 75 12.58 -6.34 13.20
CA LEU A 75 13.32 -7.61 13.22
C LEU A 75 14.76 -7.48 12.71
N GLN A 76 15.12 -6.42 11.99
CA GLN A 76 16.50 -6.20 11.48
C GLN A 76 17.33 -5.20 12.30
N LYS A 77 16.95 -4.91 13.55
CA LYS A 77 17.71 -4.01 14.43
C LYS A 77 19.16 -4.48 14.59
N GLY A 78 20.11 -3.75 14.01
CA GLY A 78 21.56 -4.00 14.16
C GLY A 78 22.27 -4.57 12.93
N ALA A 79 21.57 -4.84 11.82
CA ALA A 79 22.24 -5.12 10.56
C ALA A 79 22.84 -3.82 9.99
N GLU A 80 24.16 -3.67 10.08
CA GLU A 80 24.90 -2.58 9.43
C GLU A 80 24.54 -2.55 7.94
N GLY A 81 23.68 -1.60 7.53
CA GLY A 81 23.24 -1.44 6.15
C GLY A 81 21.78 -1.81 5.84
N ALA A 82 20.99 -2.30 6.80
CA ALA A 82 19.54 -2.38 6.63
C ALA A 82 18.96 -0.96 6.68
N ALA A 83 18.84 -0.33 5.51
CA ALA A 83 18.22 0.99 5.39
C ALA A 83 16.75 0.87 5.78
N MET A 84 16.45 1.09 7.07
CA MET A 84 15.11 1.16 7.68
C MET A 84 14.11 2.00 6.86
N TYR A 85 14.62 2.87 5.99
CA TYR A 85 13.88 3.81 5.17
C TYR A 85 13.66 3.37 3.71
N ARG A 86 14.17 2.21 3.26
CA ARG A 86 14.08 1.81 1.84
C ARG A 86 12.65 1.63 1.37
N ALA A 87 11.78 1.10 2.23
CA ALA A 87 10.38 0.90 1.92
C ALA A 87 9.55 2.19 2.01
N LEU A 88 10.09 3.27 2.63
CA LEU A 88 9.37 4.55 2.69
C LEU A 88 9.35 5.26 1.34
N PHE A 89 10.39 5.12 0.53
CA PHE A 89 10.45 5.76 -0.79
C PHE A 89 9.32 5.28 -1.73
N PRO A 90 9.14 3.98 -2.02
CA PRO A 90 8.03 3.55 -2.88
C PRO A 90 6.67 3.89 -2.26
N LEU A 91 6.55 3.83 -0.93
CA LEU A 91 5.30 4.13 -0.23
C LEU A 91 4.94 5.62 -0.30
N SER A 92 5.92 6.52 -0.16
CA SER A 92 5.71 7.96 -0.30
C SER A 92 5.34 8.34 -1.72
N VAL A 93 5.96 7.70 -2.72
CA VAL A 93 5.58 7.86 -4.14
C VAL A 93 4.14 7.40 -4.37
N SER A 94 3.75 6.23 -3.84
CA SER A 94 2.37 5.72 -3.97
C SER A 94 1.34 6.65 -3.31
N LEU A 95 1.64 7.17 -2.13
CA LEU A 95 0.80 8.18 -1.46
C LEU A 95 0.73 9.49 -2.25
N MET A 96 1.83 9.94 -2.86
CA MET A 96 1.83 11.10 -3.74
C MET A 96 0.91 10.88 -4.95
N VAL A 97 0.92 9.69 -5.56
CA VAL A 97 -0.01 9.35 -6.65
C VAL A 97 -1.45 9.41 -6.18
N VAL A 98 -1.77 8.91 -4.98
CA VAL A 98 -3.13 9.04 -4.40
C VAL A 98 -3.55 10.50 -4.30
N VAL A 99 -2.70 11.37 -3.75
CA VAL A 99 -3.00 12.81 -3.63
C VAL A 99 -3.21 13.46 -4.99
N LEU A 100 -2.37 13.14 -5.98
CA LEU A 100 -2.50 13.66 -7.34
C LEU A 100 -3.83 13.23 -7.99
N LEU A 101 -4.21 11.96 -7.85
CA LEU A 101 -5.46 11.43 -8.41
C LEU A 101 -6.69 12.09 -7.77
N LEU A 102 -6.70 12.22 -6.44
CA LEU A 102 -7.80 12.88 -5.75
C LEU A 102 -7.90 14.37 -6.09
N THR A 103 -6.76 15.04 -6.27
CA THR A 103 -6.71 16.45 -6.69
C THR A 103 -7.21 16.60 -8.13
N ALA A 104 -6.77 15.73 -9.04
CA ALA A 104 -7.22 15.72 -10.43
C ALA A 104 -8.74 15.49 -10.52
N GLU A 105 -9.27 14.52 -9.77
CA GLU A 105 -10.71 14.26 -9.69
C GLU A 105 -11.47 15.50 -9.18
N HIS A 106 -10.96 16.17 -8.15
CA HIS A 106 -11.59 17.37 -7.61
C HIS A 106 -11.62 18.52 -8.63
N LEU A 107 -10.51 18.76 -9.34
CA LEU A 107 -10.42 19.80 -10.36
C LEU A 107 -11.34 19.51 -11.56
N LEU A 108 -11.41 18.25 -12.00
CA LEU A 108 -12.31 17.83 -13.08
C LEU A 108 -13.77 18.03 -12.68
N ASN A 109 -14.18 17.57 -11.50
CA ASN A 109 -15.56 17.73 -11.03
C ASN A 109 -15.98 19.20 -10.83
N LYS A 110 -15.03 20.09 -10.53
CA LYS A 110 -15.28 21.54 -10.45
C LYS A 110 -15.48 22.18 -11.82
N LYS A 111 -14.84 21.66 -12.87
CA LYS A 111 -14.91 22.21 -14.23
C LYS A 111 -16.23 21.91 -14.95
N TYR A 112 -16.93 20.84 -14.54
CA TYR A 112 -18.18 20.36 -15.16
C TYR A 112 -19.45 20.68 -14.34
N ARG A 113 -19.34 21.51 -13.29
CA ARG A 113 -20.46 22.04 -12.50
C ARG A 113 -20.57 23.54 -12.72
#